data_AF-A0AAV5CB84-F1
#
_entry.id   AF-A0AAV5CB84-F1
#
_cell.length_a   1.000
_cell.length_b   1.000
_cell.length_c   1.000
_cell.angle_alpha   90.00
_cell.angle_beta   90.00
_cell.angle_gamma   90.00
#
_symmetry.space_group_name_H-M   'P 1'
#
loop_
_entity.id
_entity.type
_entity.pdbx_description
1 polymer ?
#
loop_
_entity_poly.entity_id
_entity_poly.type
_entity_poly.pdbx_seq_one_letter_code
_entity_poly.pdbx_strand_id
1 'polypeptide(L)'
;MMPSSGYMPPEYIEKGVISKMFDIYSMGVVMIKTISGLSGRSRSAEMPAQEFINLVHDSWRVKLQEKWSGSSLEAYCQQVKRCTEIALKCVEVERQNRPNIMDIIHELNVLETAADEVTKLLFA
;
A
#
# COMPACT_ATOMS: atom_id res chain seq x y z
N MET A 1 25.68 5.55 -8.12
CA MET A 1 24.41 5.71 -7.37
C MET A 1 24.05 4.33 -6.83
N MET A 2 23.99 4.16 -5.50
CA MET A 2 23.73 2.85 -4.88
C MET A 2 22.31 2.39 -5.23
N PRO A 3 22.11 1.15 -5.72
CA PRO A 3 20.80 0.64 -6.13
C PRO A 3 19.71 0.67 -5.04
N SER A 4 20.11 0.75 -3.76
CA SER A 4 19.21 0.65 -2.60
C SER A 4 18.70 1.98 -2.04
N SER A 5 19.13 3.14 -2.55
CA SER A 5 18.79 4.44 -1.92
C SER A 5 17.29 4.73 -1.85
N GLY A 6 16.50 4.18 -2.77
CA GLY A 6 15.05 4.36 -2.79
C GLY A 6 14.26 3.56 -1.74
N TYR A 7 14.90 2.64 -1.02
CA TYR A 7 14.24 1.80 0.00
C TYR A 7 14.64 2.19 1.42
N MET A 8 15.65 3.04 1.58
CA MET A 8 16.16 3.42 2.89
C MET A 8 15.33 4.57 3.47
N PRO A 9 14.97 4.52 4.76
CA PRO A 9 14.23 5.59 5.41
C PRO A 9 15.12 6.83 5.63
N PRO A 10 14.53 8.04 5.74
CA PRO A 10 15.29 9.28 5.86
C PRO A 10 16.21 9.31 7.09
N GLU A 11 15.77 8.78 8.24
CA GLU A 11 16.59 8.76 9.45
C GLU A 11 17.83 7.87 9.34
N TYR A 12 17.80 6.87 8.46
CA TYR A 12 18.99 6.07 8.15
C TYR A 12 19.93 6.84 7.23
N ILE A 13 19.40 7.48 6.20
CA ILE A 13 20.19 8.26 5.23
C ILE A 13 20.91 9.41 5.92
N GLU A 14 20.22 10.11 6.83
CA GLU A 14 20.76 11.29 7.51
C GLU A 14 21.67 10.94 8.69
N LYS A 15 21.30 9.94 9.49
CA LYS A 15 21.88 9.70 10.82
C LYS A 15 22.35 8.26 11.05
N GLY A 16 22.20 7.36 10.07
CA GLY A 16 22.56 5.95 10.20
C GLY A 16 21.70 5.18 11.20
N VAL A 17 20.48 5.67 11.52
CA VAL A 17 19.61 5.04 12.52
C VAL A 17 19.01 3.75 11.95
N ILE A 18 19.30 2.63 12.62
CA ILE A 18 18.72 1.31 12.32
C ILE A 18 17.69 0.97 13.39
N SER A 19 16.51 0.52 12.96
CA SER A 19 15.43 0.06 13.84
C SER A 19 14.47 -0.84 13.09
N LYS A 20 13.50 -1.47 13.80
CA LYS A 20 12.41 -2.22 13.16
C LYS A 20 11.63 -1.38 12.14
N MET A 21 11.56 -0.06 12.32
CA MET A 21 10.88 0.85 11.40
C MET A 21 11.62 1.05 10.06
N PHE A 22 12.87 0.60 9.97
CA PHE A 22 13.59 0.53 8.71
C PHE A 22 12.94 -0.48 7.76
N ASP A 23 12.65 -1.68 8.27
CA ASP A 23 12.03 -2.74 7.48
C ASP A 23 10.60 -2.37 7.10
N ILE A 24 9.86 -1.72 8.00
CA ILE A 24 8.52 -1.19 7.71
C ILE A 24 8.55 -0.19 6.57
N TYR A 25 9.49 0.76 6.59
CA TYR A 25 9.64 1.73 5.50
C TYR A 25 9.98 1.04 4.17
N SER A 26 10.98 0.15 4.19
CA SER A 26 11.41 -0.60 3.01
C SER A 26 10.26 -1.41 2.41
N MET A 27 9.48 -2.08 3.26
CA MET A 27 8.29 -2.82 2.87
C MET A 27 7.22 -1.90 2.27
N GLY A 28 6.97 -0.73 2.87
CA GLY A 28 6.05 0.27 2.34
C GLY A 28 6.43 0.73 0.92
N VAL A 29 7.71 0.96 0.66
CA VAL A 29 8.21 1.27 -0.69
C VAL A 29 7.93 0.13 -1.66
N VAL A 30 8.15 -1.13 -1.25
CA VAL A 30 7.83 -2.31 -2.07
C VAL A 30 6.34 -2.37 -2.36
N MET A 31 5.47 -2.20 -1.35
CA MET A 31 4.02 -2.20 -1.53
C MET A 31 3.56 -1.11 -2.53
N ILE A 32 4.08 0.11 -2.40
CA ILE A 32 3.79 1.21 -3.33
C ILE A 32 4.16 0.80 -4.76
N LYS A 33 5.37 0.24 -4.97
CA LYS A 33 5.83 -0.20 -6.28
C LYS A 33 4.99 -1.35 -6.84
N THR A 34 4.56 -2.29 -6.00
CA THR A 34 3.71 -3.40 -6.40
C THR A 34 2.34 -2.91 -6.86
N ILE A 35 1.71 -2.00 -6.12
CA ILE A 35 0.34 -1.56 -6.38
C ILE A 35 0.31 -0.53 -7.53
N SER A 36 1.29 0.36 -7.62
CA SER A 36 1.23 1.50 -8.56
C SER A 36 2.28 1.45 -9.67
N GLY A 37 3.19 0.48 -9.66
CA GLY A 37 4.28 0.33 -10.64
C GLY A 37 5.56 1.07 -10.25
N LEU A 38 6.58 1.03 -11.13
CA LEU A 38 7.94 1.51 -10.82
C LEU A 38 8.00 3.00 -10.44
N SER A 39 7.22 3.85 -11.12
CA SER A 39 7.08 5.29 -10.82
C SER A 39 6.11 5.57 -9.68
N GLY A 40 5.66 4.54 -8.97
CA GLY A 40 4.77 4.65 -7.82
C GLY A 40 5.34 5.50 -6.70
N ARG A 41 6.61 5.26 -6.37
CA ARG A 41 7.25 5.93 -5.24
C ARG A 41 7.44 7.42 -5.48
N SER A 42 7.89 7.83 -6.67
CA SER A 42 8.02 9.26 -7.00
C SER A 42 6.68 9.96 -6.94
N ARG A 43 5.65 9.42 -7.60
CA ARG A 43 4.29 9.97 -7.56
C ARG A 43 3.74 10.09 -6.13
N SER A 44 3.91 9.05 -5.30
CA SER A 44 3.46 9.09 -3.90
C SER A 44 4.13 10.16 -3.04
N ALA A 45 5.31 10.65 -3.44
CA ALA A 45 6.05 11.70 -2.74
C ALA A 45 5.80 13.10 -3.32
N GLU A 46 5.38 13.19 -4.58
CA GLU A 46 5.18 14.43 -5.34
C GLU A 46 3.74 14.97 -5.25
N MET A 47 2.78 14.17 -4.80
CA MET A 47 1.37 14.57 -4.69
C MET A 47 0.79 14.28 -3.29
N PRO A 48 -0.32 14.93 -2.91
CA PRO A 48 -1.03 14.62 -1.67
C PRO A 48 -1.44 13.14 -1.60
N ALA A 49 -1.39 12.58 -0.39
CA ALA A 49 -1.74 11.18 -0.14
C ALA A 49 -3.12 10.79 -0.72
N GLN A 50 -4.13 11.65 -0.55
CA GLN A 50 -5.47 11.40 -1.06
C GLN A 50 -5.54 11.38 -2.60
N GLU A 51 -4.76 12.23 -3.26
CA GLU A 51 -4.68 12.25 -4.72
C GLU A 51 -4.03 10.97 -5.25
N PHE A 52 -2.95 10.53 -4.61
CA PHE A 52 -2.29 9.27 -4.95
C PHE A 52 -3.21 8.06 -4.74
N ILE A 53 -3.95 8.02 -3.62
CA ILE A 53 -4.94 6.96 -3.34
C ILE A 53 -6.00 6.91 -4.43
N ASN A 54 -6.56 8.05 -4.83
CA ASN A 54 -7.58 8.11 -5.87
C ASN A 54 -7.02 7.66 -7.24
N LEU A 55 -5.81 8.12 -7.60
CA LEU A 55 -5.14 7.73 -8.83
C LEU A 55 -4.93 6.21 -8.92
N VAL A 56 -4.45 5.61 -7.83
CA VAL A 56 -4.23 4.16 -7.77
C VAL A 56 -5.57 3.41 -7.82
N HIS A 57 -6.55 3.86 -7.03
CA HIS A 57 -7.90 3.28 -7.01
C HIS A 57 -8.54 3.26 -8.41
N ASP A 58 -8.53 4.39 -9.10
CA ASP A 58 -9.19 4.53 -10.41
C ASP A 58 -8.47 3.68 -11.48
N SER A 59 -7.13 3.63 -11.43
CA SER A 59 -6.34 2.77 -12.31
C SER A 59 -6.66 1.27 -12.12
N TRP A 60 -6.83 0.83 -10.88
CA TRP A 60 -7.20 -0.55 -10.58
C TRP A 60 -8.66 -0.86 -10.88
N ARG A 61 -9.58 0.09 -10.65
CA ARG A 61 -11.00 -0.08 -10.95
C ARG A 61 -11.21 -0.45 -12.42
N VAL A 62 -10.54 0.26 -13.34
CA VAL A 62 -10.61 -0.04 -14.79
C VAL A 62 -10.13 -1.46 -15.09
N LYS A 63 -9.01 -1.89 -14.49
CA LYS A 63 -8.47 -3.24 -14.69
C LYS A 63 -9.35 -4.34 -14.09
N LEU A 64 -9.88 -4.10 -12.90
CA LEU A 64 -10.70 -5.08 -12.17
C LEU A 64 -12.07 -5.27 -12.85
N GLN A 65 -12.61 -4.22 -13.47
CA GLN A 65 -13.86 -4.27 -14.23
C GLN A 65 -13.84 -5.26 -15.41
N GLU A 66 -12.66 -5.64 -15.91
CA GLU A 66 -12.53 -6.65 -16.96
C GLU A 66 -12.93 -8.05 -16.49
N LYS A 67 -12.82 -8.33 -15.18
CA LYS A 67 -13.05 -9.65 -14.59
C LYS A 67 -14.18 -9.68 -13.57
N TRP A 68 -14.43 -8.57 -12.89
CA TRP A 68 -15.35 -8.49 -11.75
C TRP A 68 -16.39 -7.40 -11.96
N SER A 69 -17.57 -7.61 -11.40
CA SER A 69 -18.68 -6.66 -11.45
C SER A 69 -19.41 -6.60 -10.10
N GLY A 70 -20.31 -5.63 -9.94
CA GLY A 70 -21.13 -5.48 -8.74
C GLY A 70 -20.30 -5.44 -7.44
N SER A 71 -20.74 -6.21 -6.44
CA SER A 71 -20.12 -6.20 -5.11
C SER A 71 -18.68 -6.72 -5.09
N SER A 72 -18.32 -7.70 -5.93
CA SER A 72 -16.92 -8.17 -6.02
C SER A 72 -15.99 -7.06 -6.48
N LEU A 73 -16.39 -6.32 -7.51
CA LEU A 73 -15.59 -5.21 -8.01
C LEU A 73 -15.36 -4.18 -6.91
N GLU A 74 -16.41 -3.78 -6.19
CA GLU A 74 -16.31 -2.78 -5.14
C GLU A 74 -15.44 -3.29 -3.97
N ALA A 75 -15.54 -4.57 -3.60
CA ALA A 75 -14.70 -5.18 -2.57
C ALA A 75 -13.22 -5.13 -2.95
N TYR A 76 -12.85 -5.52 -4.18
CA TYR A 76 -11.47 -5.47 -4.64
C TYR A 76 -10.94 -4.04 -4.80
N CYS A 77 -11.76 -3.09 -5.29
CA CYS A 77 -11.39 -1.67 -5.32
C CYS A 77 -11.10 -1.14 -3.91
N GLN A 78 -11.93 -1.51 -2.94
CA GLN A 78 -11.73 -1.14 -1.54
C GLN A 78 -10.47 -1.79 -0.94
N GLN A 79 -10.15 -3.03 -1.28
CA GLN A 79 -8.87 -3.65 -0.90
C GLN A 79 -7.68 -2.86 -1.45
N VAL A 80 -7.69 -2.49 -2.72
CA VAL A 80 -6.62 -1.69 -3.33
C VAL A 80 -6.45 -0.36 -2.61
N LYS A 81 -7.55 0.33 -2.31
CA LYS A 81 -7.54 1.58 -1.55
C LYS A 81 -6.87 1.40 -0.19
N ARG A 82 -7.29 0.39 0.57
CA ARG A 82 -6.76 0.10 1.91
C ARG A 82 -5.29 -0.32 1.88
N CYS A 83 -4.89 -1.16 0.95
CA CYS A 83 -3.49 -1.52 0.75
C CYS A 83 -2.63 -0.30 0.42
N THR A 84 -3.17 0.66 -0.34
CA THR A 84 -2.49 1.92 -0.65
C THR A 84 -2.35 2.80 0.60
N GLU A 85 -3.40 2.91 1.41
CA GLU A 85 -3.36 3.63 2.70
C GLU A 85 -2.29 3.05 3.64
N ILE A 86 -2.25 1.72 3.79
CA ILE A 86 -1.23 1.03 4.60
C ILE A 86 0.17 1.33 4.07
N ALA A 87 0.37 1.22 2.76
CA ALA A 87 1.67 1.44 2.13
C ALA A 87 2.17 2.87 2.34
N LEU A 88 1.27 3.87 2.27
CA LEU A 88 1.59 5.27 2.56
C LEU A 88 1.97 5.49 4.02
N LYS A 89 1.22 4.92 4.97
CA LYS A 89 1.56 4.99 6.41
C LYS A 89 2.94 4.38 6.70
N CYS A 90 3.30 3.29 6.02
CA CYS A 90 4.60 2.64 6.19
C CYS A 90 5.78 3.53 5.78
N VAL A 91 5.58 4.46 4.85
CA VAL A 91 6.63 5.36 4.33
C VAL A 91 6.58 6.77 4.90
N GLU A 92 5.85 6.96 6.01
CA GLU A 92 5.86 8.21 6.78
C GLU A 92 7.30 8.63 7.14
N VAL A 93 7.56 9.94 7.03
CA VAL A 93 8.86 10.53 7.37
C VAL A 93 9.16 10.28 8.84
N GLU A 94 8.19 10.63 9.69
CA GLU A 94 8.26 10.40 11.13
C GLU A 94 8.09 8.92 11.46
N ARG A 95 9.18 8.27 11.88
CA ARG A 95 9.21 6.82 12.15
C ARG A 95 8.17 6.35 13.18
N GLN A 96 7.76 7.22 14.10
CA GLN A 96 6.74 6.93 15.12
C GLN A 96 5.31 6.88 14.56
N ASN A 97 5.08 7.46 13.37
CA ASN A 97 3.79 7.40 12.68
C ASN A 97 3.64 6.11 11.86
N ARG A 98 4.74 5.38 11.65
CA ARG A 98 4.72 4.12 10.92
C ARG A 98 4.04 3.04 11.77
N PRO A 99 3.14 2.22 11.19
CA PRO A 99 2.47 1.15 11.91
C PRO A 99 3.47 0.05 12.30
N ASN A 100 3.14 -0.70 13.34
CA ASN A 100 3.92 -1.89 13.67
C ASN A 100 3.50 -3.07 12.78
N ILE A 101 4.37 -4.08 12.62
CA ILE A 101 4.10 -5.20 11.70
C ILE A 101 2.84 -5.99 12.06
N MET A 102 2.47 -6.08 13.33
CA MET A 102 1.25 -6.77 13.76
C MET A 102 0.00 -6.01 13.33
N ASP A 103 0.02 -4.68 13.39
CA ASP A 103 -1.09 -3.85 12.91
C ASP A 103 -1.27 -4.05 11.40
N ILE A 104 -0.16 -4.08 10.65
CA ILE A 104 -0.18 -4.28 9.20
C ILE A 104 -0.75 -5.65 8.85
N ILE A 105 -0.28 -6.72 9.49
CA ILE A 105 -0.79 -8.08 9.27
C ILE A 105 -2.28 -8.15 9.61
N HIS A 106 -2.70 -7.54 10.72
CA HIS A 106 -4.09 -7.50 11.12
C HIS A 106 -4.96 -6.80 10.06
N GLU A 107 -4.57 -5.60 9.62
CA GLU A 107 -5.28 -4.87 8.58
C GLU A 107 -5.37 -5.68 7.28
N LEU A 108 -4.27 -6.32 6.85
CA LEU A 108 -4.26 -7.15 5.64
C LEU A 108 -5.17 -8.38 5.74
N ASN A 109 -5.17 -9.08 6.89
CA ASN A 109 -6.03 -10.25 7.10
C ASN A 109 -7.52 -9.89 7.06
N VAL A 110 -7.89 -8.72 7.61
CA VAL A 110 -9.26 -8.21 7.55
C VAL A 110 -9.67 -7.95 6.10
N LEU A 111 -8.77 -7.39 5.28
CA LEU A 111 -9.03 -7.17 3.85
C LEU A 111 -9.24 -8.49 3.10
N GLU A 112 -8.38 -9.48 3.32
CA GLU A 112 -8.47 -10.80 2.67
C GLU A 112 -9.81 -11.48 2.99
N THR A 113 -10.17 -11.53 4.27
CA THR A 113 -11.43 -12.15 4.73
C THR A 113 -12.65 -11.49 4.10
N ALA A 114 -12.66 -10.16 4.00
CA ALA A 114 -13.79 -9.42 3.43
C ALA A 114 -14.01 -9.71 1.93
N ALA A 115 -12.95 -9.89 1.13
CA ALA A 115 -13.14 -10.26 -0.28
C ALA A 115 -13.50 -11.74 -0.46
N ASP A 116 -12.99 -12.62 0.40
CA ASP A 116 -13.34 -14.03 0.39
C ASP A 116 -14.82 -14.26 0.69
N GLU A 117 -15.38 -13.55 1.67
CA GLU A 117 -16.80 -13.59 2.00
C GLU A 117 -17.67 -13.13 0.82
N VAL A 118 -17.32 -12.01 0.18
CA VAL A 118 -18.06 -11.50 -0.99
C VAL A 118 -18.01 -12.49 -2.16
N THR A 119 -16.84 -13.09 -2.40
CA THR A 119 -16.67 -14.07 -3.47
C THR A 119 -17.48 -15.33 -3.19
N LYS A 120 -17.46 -15.86 -1.96
CA LYS A 120 -18.24 -17.05 -1.57
C LYS A 120 -19.75 -16.81 -1.68
N LEU A 121 -20.25 -15.64 -1.31
CA LEU A 121 -21.68 -15.28 -1.41
C LEU A 121 -22.19 -15.20 -2.86
N LEU A 122 -21.32 -14.97 -3.83
CA LEU A 122 -21.69 -14.88 -5.25
C LEU A 122 -21.64 -16.22 -5.98
N PHE A 123 -21.02 -17.25 -5.39
CA PHE A 123 -20.91 -18.60 -5.93
C PHE A 123 -21.68 -19.65 -5.11
N ALA A 124 -22.45 -19.24 -4.10
CA ALA A 124 -23.40 -20.06 -3.36
C ALA A 124 -24.81 -19.89 -3.94
#